data_AF-A0A951PIY2-F1
#
_entry.id   AF-A0A951PIY2-F1
#
_cell.length_a   1.000
_cell.length_b   1.000
_cell.length_c   1.000
_cell.angle_alpha   90.00
_cell.angle_beta   90.00
_cell.angle_gamma   90.00
#
_symmetry.space_group_name_H-M   'P 1'
#
loop_
_entity.id
_entity.type
_entity.pdbx_description
1 polymer ?
#
loop_
_entity_poly.entity_id
_entity_poly.type
_entity_poly.pdbx_seq_one_letter_code
_entity_poly.pdbx_strand_id
1 'polypeptide(L)'
;MSGIGGRQSWLEPQRWGDTCNLKDLPVWSLHGARDRIVPISASQEMVEALKACGGNVKFTVYPEADHDSWTQTYNNPALFDWFMQHQRDRLARSS
;
A
#
# COMPACT_ATOMS: atom_id res chain seq x y z
N MET A 1 13.44 41.51 -6.58
CA MET A 1 13.12 40.48 -7.58
C MET A 1 13.13 39.14 -6.85
N SER A 2 11.93 38.62 -6.55
CA SER A 2 11.74 37.43 -5.72
C SER A 2 12.10 36.17 -6.49
N GLY A 3 13.01 35.38 -5.94
CA GLY A 3 13.27 34.01 -6.34
C GLY A 3 13.12 33.10 -5.13
N ILE A 4 11.90 32.66 -4.85
CA ILE A 4 11.64 31.58 -3.87
C ILE A 4 11.23 30.36 -4.69
N GLY A 5 12.22 29.62 -5.18
CA GLY A 5 12.05 28.25 -5.67
C GLY A 5 12.15 27.30 -4.48
N GLY A 6 11.06 27.16 -3.72
CA GLY A 6 10.95 26.17 -2.67
C GLY A 6 10.94 24.77 -3.27
N ARG A 7 11.95 23.97 -2.94
CA ARG A 7 12.00 22.53 -3.23
C ARG A 7 10.77 21.87 -2.62
N GLN A 8 9.93 21.24 -3.44
CA GLN A 8 8.91 20.29 -2.98
C GLN A 8 9.65 19.05 -2.47
N SER A 9 9.97 19.01 -1.18
CA SER A 9 10.58 17.85 -0.53
C SER A 9 9.50 16.83 -0.23
N TRP A 10 9.48 15.75 -1.02
CA TRP A 10 8.59 14.58 -0.88
C TRP A 10 8.89 13.70 0.35
N LEU A 11 9.43 14.30 1.42
CA LEU A 11 9.90 13.65 2.64
C LEU A 11 9.23 14.25 3.89
N GLU A 12 8.01 14.76 3.79
CA GLU A 12 7.25 15.10 5.00
C GLU A 12 6.64 13.84 5.63
N PRO A 13 6.92 13.53 6.91
CA PRO A 13 6.40 12.36 7.63
C PRO A 13 4.88 12.28 7.77
N GLN A 14 4.13 13.27 7.28
CA GLN A 14 2.72 13.46 7.61
C GLN A 14 1.76 12.70 6.67
N ARG A 15 2.15 12.43 5.41
CA ARG A 15 1.24 11.75 4.47
C ARG A 15 0.95 10.31 4.89
N TRP A 16 1.96 9.62 5.41
CA TRP A 16 1.92 8.19 5.76
C TRP A 16 2.36 7.94 7.22
N GLY A 17 2.24 8.95 8.09
CA GLY A 17 2.71 8.87 9.48
C GLY A 17 2.03 7.77 10.30
N ASP A 18 0.77 7.47 9.99
CA ASP A 18 0.00 6.42 10.67
C ASP A 18 0.24 5.02 10.08
N THR A 19 1.03 4.88 9.01
CA THR A 19 1.26 3.59 8.34
C THR A 19 1.90 2.57 9.28
N CYS A 20 2.70 3.01 10.25
CA CYS A 20 3.27 2.11 11.27
C CYS A 20 2.20 1.43 12.16
N ASN A 21 0.98 1.95 12.24
CA ASN A 21 -0.13 1.29 12.95
C ASN A 21 -0.58 -0.01 12.25
N LEU A 22 -0.19 -0.21 10.99
CA LEU A 22 -0.48 -1.40 10.20
C LEU A 22 0.68 -2.41 10.17
N LYS A 23 1.81 -2.13 10.83
CA LYS A 23 3.03 -2.96 10.71
C LYS A 23 2.80 -4.44 11.08
N ASP A 24 1.91 -4.69 12.04
CA ASP A 24 1.61 -6.04 12.55
C ASP A 24 0.46 -6.72 11.77
N LEU A 25 -0.09 -6.05 10.75
CA LEU A 25 -1.11 -6.61 9.86
C LEU A 25 -0.46 -7.08 8.55
N PRO A 26 -0.76 -8.29 8.08
CA PRO A 26 -0.39 -8.69 6.73
C PRO A 26 -1.18 -7.84 5.72
N VAL A 27 -0.48 -7.16 4.82
CA VAL A 27 -1.08 -6.31 3.78
C VAL A 27 -0.74 -6.86 2.40
N TRP A 28 -1.73 -6.96 1.52
CA TRP A 28 -1.52 -7.19 0.09
C TRP A 28 -2.08 -6.00 -0.68
N SER A 29 -1.19 -5.14 -1.16
CA SER A 29 -1.51 -3.99 -2.01
C SER A 29 -1.49 -4.39 -3.49
N LEU A 30 -2.46 -3.91 -4.26
CA LEU A 30 -2.62 -4.23 -5.69
C LEU A 30 -2.84 -2.93 -6.47
N HIS A 31 -2.23 -2.80 -7.65
CA HIS A 31 -2.37 -1.60 -8.48
C HIS A 31 -2.27 -1.93 -9.97
N GLY A 32 -2.96 -1.16 -10.81
CA GLY A 32 -2.83 -1.25 -12.27
C GLY A 32 -1.70 -0.35 -12.78
N ALA A 33 -0.75 -0.88 -13.56
CA ALA A 33 0.38 -0.09 -14.05
C ALA A 33 -0.01 1.05 -14.99
N ARG A 34 -1.21 0.97 -15.59
CA ARG A 34 -1.74 1.97 -16.52
C ARG A 34 -2.81 2.86 -15.89
N ASP A 35 -3.03 2.77 -14.58
CA ASP A 35 -3.99 3.62 -13.88
C ASP A 35 -3.68 5.12 -14.10
N ARG A 36 -4.60 5.80 -14.79
CA ARG A 36 -4.51 7.23 -15.10
C ARG A 36 -5.26 8.11 -14.09
N ILE A 37 -6.01 7.50 -13.18
CA ILE A 37 -6.79 8.17 -12.14
C ILE A 37 -5.97 8.25 -10.85
N VAL A 38 -5.34 7.15 -10.45
CA VAL A 38 -4.45 7.09 -9.29
C VAL A 38 -3.06 6.62 -9.75
N PRO A 39 -2.06 7.51 -9.78
CA PRO A 39 -0.70 7.13 -10.14
C PRO A 39 -0.17 6.00 -9.26
N ILE A 40 0.53 5.04 -9.87
CA ILE A 40 1.14 3.91 -9.16
C ILE A 40 2.07 4.34 -8.01
N SER A 41 2.66 5.53 -8.10
CA SER A 41 3.53 6.10 -7.06
C SER A 41 2.82 6.21 -5.71
N ALA A 42 1.50 6.45 -5.68
CA ALA A 42 0.75 6.51 -4.45
C ALA A 42 0.80 5.18 -3.66
N SER A 43 0.65 4.05 -4.37
CA SER A 43 0.77 2.72 -3.76
C SER A 43 2.21 2.36 -3.43
N GLN A 44 3.18 2.79 -4.25
CA GLN A 44 4.60 2.58 -3.98
C GLN A 44 5.05 3.30 -2.70
N GLU A 45 4.70 4.57 -2.54
CA GLU A 45 5.02 5.37 -1.35
C GLU A 45 4.43 4.73 -0.07
N MET A 46 3.18 4.26 -0.12
CA MET A 46 2.53 3.53 0.98
C MET A 46 3.26 2.23 1.34
N VAL A 47 3.62 1.44 0.32
CA VAL A 47 4.35 0.17 0.49
C VAL A 47 5.74 0.42 1.09
N GLU A 48 6.44 1.45 0.62
CA GLU A 48 7.75 1.85 1.15
C GLU A 48 7.65 2.33 2.59
N ALA A 49 6.67 3.17 2.91
CA ALA A 49 6.41 3.61 4.29
C ALA A 49 6.12 2.43 5.23
N LEU A 50 5.28 1.48 4.80
CA LEU A 50 4.97 0.30 5.61
C LEU A 50 6.19 -0.62 5.80
N LYS A 51 7.00 -0.82 4.75
CA LYS A 51 8.27 -1.55 4.84
C LYS A 51 9.24 -0.87 5.81
N ALA A 52 9.32 0.47 5.79
CA ALA A 52 10.18 1.24 6.70
C ALA A 52 9.77 1.07 8.18
N CYS A 53 8.48 0.84 8.46
CA CYS A 53 7.96 0.48 9.79
C CYS A 53 8.20 -0.99 10.18
N GLY A 54 8.81 -1.81 9.31
CA GLY A 54 8.97 -3.26 9.50
C GLY A 54 7.72 -4.09 9.17
N GLY A 55 6.75 -3.51 8.45
CA GLY A 55 5.50 -4.18 8.14
C GLY A 55 5.60 -5.27 7.06
N ASN A 56 4.73 -6.27 7.15
CA ASN A 56 4.64 -7.35 6.17
C ASN A 56 3.69 -6.97 5.03
N VAL A 57 4.24 -6.48 3.92
CA VAL A 57 3.47 -6.06 2.75
C VAL A 57 3.88 -6.79 1.47
N LYS A 58 2.90 -7.39 0.82
CA LYS A 58 2.97 -7.88 -0.56
C LYS A 58 2.44 -6.79 -1.49
N PHE A 59 3.15 -6.54 -2.60
CA PHE A 59 2.72 -5.58 -3.61
C PHE A 59 2.65 -6.25 -4.97
N THR A 60 1.51 -6.17 -5.65
CA THR A 60 1.30 -6.72 -6.99
C THR A 60 0.88 -5.62 -7.94
N VAL A 61 1.60 -5.51 -9.05
CA VAL A 61 1.29 -4.56 -10.12
C VAL A 61 0.82 -5.33 -11.33
N TYR A 62 -0.38 -5.05 -11.80
CA TYR A 62 -0.94 -5.62 -13.02
C TYR A 62 -0.49 -4.78 -14.22
N PRO A 63 0.38 -5.28 -15.11
CA PRO A 63 1.04 -4.46 -16.14
C PRO A 63 0.08 -3.82 -17.15
N GLU A 64 -1.05 -4.49 -17.41
CA GLU A 64 -2.01 -4.10 -18.42
C GLU A 64 -3.27 -3.44 -17.84
N ALA A 65 -3.48 -3.50 -16.53
CA ALA A 65 -4.67 -2.95 -15.90
C ALA A 65 -4.57 -1.42 -15.75
N ASP A 66 -5.68 -0.75 -16.08
CA ASP A 66 -5.90 0.66 -15.77
C ASP A 66 -6.40 0.79 -14.31
N HIS A 67 -7.35 1.67 -14.03
CA HIS A 67 -7.89 1.89 -12.68
C HIS A 67 -8.54 0.64 -12.08
N ASP A 68 -9.21 -0.17 -12.91
CA ASP A 68 -9.84 -1.44 -12.53
C ASP A 68 -8.82 -2.57 -12.37
N SER A 69 -8.00 -2.49 -11.31
CA SER A 69 -7.14 -3.59 -10.89
C SER A 69 -7.90 -4.65 -10.08
N TRP A 70 -9.08 -4.32 -9.55
CA TRP A 70 -9.86 -5.20 -8.68
C TRP A 70 -10.53 -6.34 -9.45
N THR A 71 -10.93 -6.16 -10.72
CA THR A 71 -11.50 -7.25 -11.51
C THR A 71 -10.51 -8.41 -11.65
N GLN A 72 -9.25 -8.14 -12.00
CA GLN A 72 -8.22 -9.19 -12.07
C GLN A 72 -7.90 -9.76 -10.68
N THR A 73 -7.94 -8.92 -9.64
CA THR A 73 -7.70 -9.32 -8.25
C THR A 73 -8.75 -10.31 -7.75
N TYR A 74 -10.04 -10.02 -7.90
CA TYR A 74 -11.12 -10.88 -7.43
C TYR A 74 -11.29 -12.15 -8.26
N ASN A 75 -10.83 -12.16 -9.52
CA ASN A 75 -10.75 -13.37 -10.34
C ASN A 75 -9.52 -14.24 -10.03
N ASN A 76 -8.66 -13.84 -9.09
CA ASN A 76 -7.51 -14.63 -8.66
C ASN A 76 -7.85 -15.46 -7.41
N PRO A 77 -7.99 -16.81 -7.51
CA PRO A 77 -8.31 -17.65 -6.36
C PRO A 77 -7.29 -17.55 -5.23
N ALA A 78 -6.02 -17.25 -5.54
CA ALA A 78 -4.97 -17.09 -4.54
C ALA A 78 -5.21 -15.91 -3.57
N LEU A 79 -6.10 -14.96 -3.93
CA LEU A 79 -6.53 -13.92 -3.00
C LEU A 79 -7.31 -14.51 -1.82
N PHE A 80 -8.25 -15.41 -2.10
CA PHE A 80 -9.08 -16.04 -1.07
C PHE A 80 -8.26 -17.02 -0.23
N ASP A 81 -7.36 -17.77 -0.85
CA ASP A 81 -6.40 -18.61 -0.12
C ASP A 81 -5.51 -17.79 0.80
N TRP A 82 -5.10 -16.59 0.36
CA TRP A 82 -4.31 -15.67 1.19
C TRP A 82 -5.13 -15.13 2.36
N PHE A 83 -6.39 -14.74 2.17
CA PHE A 83 -7.24 -14.32 3.29
C PHE A 83 -7.39 -15.42 4.34
N MET A 84 -7.56 -16.68 3.92
CA MET A 84 -7.71 -17.81 4.83
C MET A 84 -6.44 -18.16 5.61
N GLN A 85 -5.27 -17.66 5.20
CA GLN A 85 -4.00 -17.83 5.93
C GLN A 85 -3.85 -16.85 7.09
N HIS A 86 -4.68 -15.80 7.16
CA HIS A 86 -4.54 -14.73 8.15
C HIS A 86 -5.73 -14.68 9.09
N GLN A 87 -5.45 -14.64 10.39
CA GLN A 87 -6.45 -14.44 11.43
C GLN A 87 -5.96 -13.36 12.40
N ARG A 88 -6.90 -12.57 12.93
CA ARG A 88 -6.58 -11.64 14.00
C ARG A 88 -6.64 -12.39 15.32
N ASP A 89 -5.49 -12.48 15.98
CA ASP A 89 -5.44 -12.99 17.35
C ASP A 89 -6.24 -12.07 18.26
N ARG A 90 -7.39 -12.56 18.75
CA ARG A 90 -8.29 -11.77 19.61
C ARG A 90 -7.71 -11.53 21.01
N LEU A 91 -6.62 -12.19 21.38
CA LEU A 91 -6.02 -12.14 22.72
C LEU A 91 -4.87 -11.11 22.85
N ALA A 92 -4.36 -10.55 21.75
CA ALA A 92 -3.25 -9.59 21.76
C ALA A 92 -3.65 -8.13 22.06
N ARG A 93 -4.91 -7.87 22.44
CA ARG A 93 -5.45 -6.52 22.70
C ARG A 93 -5.90 -6.27 24.14
N SER A 94 -5.70 -7.24 25.02
CA SER A 94 -6.16 -7.20 26.42
C SER A 94 -5.01 -7.16 27.45
N SER A 95 -3.82 -6.72 27.07
CA SER A 95 -2.65 -6.59 27.94
C SER A 95 -1.94 -5.28 27.70
#